data_AF-A0A7K2QNK1-F1
#
_entry.id   AF-A0A7K2QNK1-F1
#
_cell.length_a   1.000
_cell.length_b   1.000
_cell.length_c   1.000
_cell.angle_alpha   90.00
_cell.angle_beta   90.00
_cell.angle_gamma   90.00
#
_symmetry.space_group_name_H-M   'P 1'
#
loop_
_entity.id
_entity.type
_entity.pdbx_description
1 polymer ?
#
loop_
_entity_poly.entity_id
_entity_poly.type
_entity_poly.pdbx_seq_one_letter_code
_entity_poly.pdbx_strand_id
1 'polypeptide(L)'
;MSVIETTISSTAAYRQALATIQKASRAYATGESPLDDATFDRLRDQLVAWEETHPEDVAANSPSGKVADGAVPAGEVAHTVPMQSLDKVNTPAKLL
;
A
#
# COMPACT_ATOMS: atom_id res chain seq x y z
N MET A 1 -19.04 -6.23 -2.20
CA MET A 1 -19.14 -6.17 -3.67
C MET A 1 -17.74 -6.41 -4.21
N SER A 2 -17.57 -7.42 -5.08
CA SER A 2 -16.35 -7.89 -5.77
C SER A 2 -15.05 -8.07 -4.97
N VAL A 3 -14.78 -9.33 -4.61
CA VAL A 3 -13.42 -9.82 -4.36
C VAL A 3 -12.74 -9.88 -5.73
N ILE A 4 -11.95 -8.87 -6.07
CA ILE A 4 -11.03 -9.01 -7.21
C ILE A 4 -9.82 -9.77 -6.66
N GLU A 5 -9.64 -11.04 -7.05
CA GLU A 5 -8.35 -11.71 -6.93
C GLU A 5 -7.38 -11.06 -7.93
N THR A 6 -6.86 -9.89 -7.59
CA THR A 6 -5.86 -9.21 -8.41
C THR A 6 -4.49 -9.82 -8.10
N THR A 7 -4.14 -10.89 -8.83
CA THR A 7 -2.76 -11.37 -8.88
C THR A 7 -1.93 -10.45 -9.77
N ILE A 8 -0.87 -9.85 -9.22
CA ILE A 8 0.07 -9.05 -10.00
C ILE A 8 0.97 -9.99 -10.79
N SER A 9 0.72 -10.13 -12.08
CA SER A 9 1.42 -11.05 -12.99
C SER A 9 2.16 -10.36 -14.13
N SER A 10 2.15 -9.03 -14.16
CA SER A 10 2.82 -8.22 -15.18
C SER A 10 3.09 -6.81 -14.68
N THR A 11 4.04 -6.11 -15.30
CA THR A 11 4.30 -4.69 -15.04
C THR A 11 3.04 -3.82 -15.24
N ALA A 12 2.17 -4.18 -16.18
CA ALA A 12 0.90 -3.48 -16.38
C ALA A 12 -0.05 -3.67 -15.17
N ALA A 13 -0.17 -4.90 -14.67
CA ALA A 13 -0.92 -5.20 -13.45
C ALA A 13 -0.32 -4.49 -12.23
N TYR A 14 1.01 -4.41 -12.14
CA TYR A 14 1.71 -3.69 -11.08
C TYR A 14 1.34 -2.20 -11.09
N ARG A 15 1.41 -1.53 -12.25
CA ARG A 15 1.03 -0.12 -12.38
C ARG A 15 -0.44 0.14 -12.02
N GLN A 16 -1.33 -0.78 -12.38
CA GLN A 16 -2.74 -0.70 -12.01
C GLN A 16 -2.95 -0.87 -10.49
N ALA A 17 -2.26 -1.84 -9.88
CA ALA A 17 -2.28 -2.05 -8.43
C ALA A 17 -1.76 -0.82 -7.68
N LEU A 18 -0.64 -0.25 -8.13
CA LEU A 18 -0.04 0.97 -7.58
C LEU A 18 -1.04 2.14 -7.61
N ALA A 19 -1.67 2.39 -8.76
CA ALA A 19 -2.66 3.46 -8.89
C ALA A 19 -3.88 3.25 -7.99
N THR A 20 -4.31 1.99 -7.83
CA THR A 20 -5.45 1.61 -6.98
C THR A 20 -5.12 1.85 -5.51
N ILE A 21 -3.96 1.39 -5.04
CA ILE A 21 -3.48 1.62 -3.66
C ILE A 21 -3.41 3.12 -3.38
N GLN A 22 -2.74 3.90 -4.23
CA GLN A 22 -2.63 5.35 -4.03
C GLN A 22 -3.99 6.06 -3.96
N LYS A 23 -4.98 5.61 -4.75
CA LYS A 23 -6.35 6.15 -4.70
C LYS A 23 -7.02 5.78 -3.38
N ALA A 24 -6.92 4.52 -2.96
CA ALA A 24 -7.51 4.05 -1.71
C ALA A 24 -6.89 4.74 -0.48
N SER A 25 -5.56 4.83 -0.40
CA SER A 25 -4.86 5.48 0.72
C SER A 25 -5.26 6.96 0.88
N ARG A 26 -5.41 7.69 -0.23
CA ARG A 26 -5.89 9.10 -0.19
C ARG A 26 -7.33 9.22 0.30
N ALA A 27 -8.20 8.27 -0.05
CA ALA A 27 -9.62 8.28 0.33
C ALA A 27 -9.87 7.67 1.72
N TYR A 28 -8.88 7.00 2.31
CA TYR A 28 -9.01 6.35 3.61
C TYR A 28 -9.31 7.33 4.74
N ALA A 29 -8.62 8.48 4.74
CA ALA A 29 -8.78 9.50 5.79
C ALA A 29 -10.19 10.11 5.87
N THR A 30 -10.93 10.10 4.75
CA THR A 30 -12.34 10.57 4.69
C THR A 30 -13.35 9.45 4.87
N GLY A 31 -12.91 8.20 4.99
CA GLY A 31 -13.78 7.02 5.03
C GLY A 31 -14.41 6.68 3.67
N GLU A 32 -13.91 7.25 2.58
CA GLU A 32 -14.44 7.08 1.21
C GLU A 32 -13.61 6.08 0.38
N SER A 33 -12.73 5.31 1.04
CA SER A 33 -11.93 4.29 0.35
C SER A 33 -12.85 3.33 -0.42
N PRO A 34 -12.59 3.07 -1.71
CA PRO A 34 -13.34 2.08 -2.48
C PRO A 34 -12.98 0.64 -2.11
N LEU A 35 -11.93 0.44 -1.30
CA LEU A 35 -11.47 -0.86 -0.81
C LEU A 35 -11.70 -0.97 0.69
N ASP A 36 -12.14 -2.16 1.12
CA ASP A 36 -12.03 -2.54 2.52
C ASP A 36 -10.57 -2.85 2.90
N ASP A 37 -10.30 -2.83 4.21
CA ASP A 37 -8.95 -3.02 4.76
C ASP A 37 -8.32 -4.34 4.29
N ALA A 38 -9.09 -5.43 4.28
CA ALA A 38 -8.59 -6.74 3.89
C ALA A 38 -8.20 -6.83 2.41
N THR A 39 -8.96 -6.18 1.52
CA THR A 39 -8.67 -6.10 0.09
C THR A 39 -7.47 -5.21 -0.17
N PHE A 40 -7.40 -4.07 0.53
CA PHE A 40 -6.26 -3.17 0.48
C PHE A 40 -4.97 -3.89 0.92
N ASP A 41 -5.01 -4.57 2.06
CA ASP A 41 -3.88 -5.30 2.63
C ASP A 41 -3.34 -6.37 1.68
N ARG A 42 -4.22 -7.14 1.05
CA ARG A 42 -3.84 -8.19 0.11
C ARG A 42 -3.23 -7.61 -1.16
N LEU A 43 -3.76 -6.49 -1.66
CA LEU A 43 -3.21 -5.83 -2.84
C LEU A 43 -1.83 -5.24 -2.53
N ARG A 44 -1.66 -4.64 -1.34
CA ARG A 44 -0.38 -4.12 -0.86
C ARG A 44 0.67 -5.23 -0.72
N ASP A 45 0.31 -6.37 -0.13
CA ASP A 45 1.24 -7.51 0.04
C ASP A 45 1.75 -8.03 -1.30
N GLN A 46 0.88 -8.10 -2.30
CA GLN A 46 1.27 -8.51 -3.65
C GLN A 46 2.13 -7.47 -4.36
N LEU A 47 1.87 -6.18 -4.14
CA LEU A 47 2.71 -5.11 -4.67
C LEU A 47 4.12 -5.20 -4.08
N VAL A 48 4.26 -5.40 -2.77
CA VAL A 48 5.57 -5.58 -2.12
C VAL A 48 6.28 -6.82 -2.66
N ALA A 49 5.60 -7.96 -2.76
CA ALA A 49 6.19 -9.19 -3.32
C ALA A 49 6.64 -9.04 -4.79
N TRP A 50 5.90 -8.26 -5.58
CA TRP A 50 6.31 -7.91 -6.95
C TRP A 50 7.60 -7.08 -6.94
N GLU A 51 7.66 -6.04 -6.11
CA GLU A 51 8.82 -5.14 -6.01
C GLU A 51 10.09 -5.84 -5.49
N GLU A 52 9.95 -6.82 -4.60
CA GLU A 52 11.08 -7.66 -4.14
C GLU A 52 11.67 -8.51 -5.27
N THR A 53 10.85 -8.94 -6.22
CA THR A 53 11.26 -9.82 -7.34
C THR A 53 11.60 -9.05 -8.63
N HIS A 54 11.16 -7.79 -8.74
CA HIS A 54 11.35 -6.92 -9.90
C HIS A 54 11.83 -5.52 -9.45
N PRO A 55 13.05 -5.41 -8.88
CA PRO A 55 13.57 -4.13 -8.37
C PRO A 55 13.65 -3.04 -9.45
N GLU A 56 13.77 -3.41 -10.73
CA GLU A 56 13.75 -2.50 -11.88
C GLU A 56 12.38 -1.88 -12.18
N ASP A 57 11.30 -2.51 -11.72
CA ASP A 57 9.93 -2.03 -11.92
C ASP A 57 9.45 -1.09 -10.79
N VAL A 58 10.21 -0.97 -9.70
CA VAL A 58 9.85 -0.18 -8.52
C VAL A 58 9.70 1.29 -8.90
N ALA A 59 8.47 1.80 -8.82
CA ALA A 59 8.20 3.19 -9.13
C ALA A 59 8.74 4.13 -8.03
N ALA A 60 9.28 5.29 -8.39
CA ALA A 60 9.75 6.30 -7.42
C ALA A 60 8.64 6.76 -6.44
N ASN A 61 7.39 6.71 -6.89
CA ASN A 61 6.20 7.00 -6.07
C ASN A 61 5.55 5.74 -5.48
N SER A 62 6.27 4.61 -5.41
CA SER A 62 5.80 3.43 -4.69
C SER A 62 5.44 3.78 -3.25
N PRO A 63 4.34 3.23 -2.71
CA PRO A 63 3.93 3.39 -1.32
C PRO A 63 4.80 2.56 -0.36
N SER A 64 5.54 1.57 -0.85
CA SER A 64 6.38 0.70 -0.04
C SER A 64 7.41 1.51 0.76
N GLY A 65 7.51 1.21 2.05
CA GLY A 65 8.40 1.91 2.98
C GLY A 65 7.99 3.34 3.35
N LYS A 66 6.81 3.82 2.94
CA LYS A 66 6.30 5.16 3.29
C LYS A 66 5.20 5.08 4.34
N VAL A 67 5.22 6.04 5.26
CA VAL A 67 4.11 6.28 6.18
C VAL A 67 2.88 6.71 5.39
N ALA A 68 1.73 6.13 5.74
CA ALA A 68 0.45 6.38 5.07
C ALA A 68 0.51 6.22 3.54
N ASP A 69 1.40 5.35 3.03
CA ASP A 69 1.62 5.14 1.59
C ASP A 69 2.04 6.41 0.83
N GLY A 70 2.58 7.40 1.56
CA GLY A 70 2.89 8.73 1.03
C GLY A 70 1.67 9.64 0.85
N ALA A 71 0.49 9.25 1.34
CA ALA A 71 -0.67 10.13 1.41
C ALA A 71 -0.48 11.14 2.54
N VAL A 72 -0.02 12.34 2.18
CA VAL A 72 0.14 13.47 3.10
C VAL A 72 -1.07 14.40 2.99
N PRO A 73 -1.82 14.64 4.08
CA PRO A 73 -2.89 15.63 4.11
C PRO A 73 -2.39 17.06 3.90
N ALA A 74 -3.24 17.94 3.37
CA ALA A 74 -2.93 19.36 3.35
C ALA A 74 -2.88 19.94 4.78
N GLY A 75 -1.92 20.83 5.04
CA GLY A 75 -1.76 21.46 6.36
C GLY A 75 -0.93 20.64 7.35
N GLU A 76 -0.14 19.69 6.86
CA GLU A 76 0.77 18.91 7.70
C GLU A 76 1.78 19.81 8.44
N VAL A 77 1.97 19.54 9.72
CA VAL A 77 2.96 20.22 10.56
C VAL A 77 4.14 19.28 10.71
N ALA A 78 5.35 19.79 10.44
CA ALA A 78 6.56 19.00 10.54
C ALA A 78 6.72 18.39 11.95
N HIS A 79 6.81 17.06 12.01
CA HIS A 79 7.09 16.36 13.26
C HIS A 79 8.54 16.61 13.69
N THR A 80 8.75 16.91 14.97
CA THR A 80 10.10 17.12 15.54
C THR A 80 10.90 15.82 15.70
N VAL A 81 10.24 14.67 15.54
CA VAL A 81 10.81 13.33 15.49
C VAL A 81 10.14 12.54 14.36
N PRO A 82 10.83 11.59 13.72
CA PRO A 82 10.22 10.78 12.67
C PRO A 82 9.01 9.99 13.18
N MET A 83 7.87 10.12 12.50
CA MET A 83 6.77 9.18 12.66
C MET A 83 7.06 7.93 11.83
N GLN A 84 6.89 6.75 12.44
CA GLN A 84 7.10 5.47 11.79
C GLN A 84 5.76 4.76 11.56
N SER A 85 5.74 3.85 10.59
CA SER A 85 4.68 2.85 10.45
C SER A 85 4.97 1.62 11.31
N LEU A 86 3.92 0.84 11.58
CA LEU A 86 4.03 -0.47 12.21
C LEU A 86 3.97 -1.56 11.14
N ASP A 87 4.81 -2.58 11.28
CA ASP A 87 4.66 -3.80 10.50
C ASP A 87 3.43 -4.59 10.98
N LYS A 88 2.73 -5.21 10.02
CA LYS A 88 1.56 -6.02 10.32
C LYS A 88 1.93 -7.47 10.59
N VAL A 89 1.26 -8.07 11.57
CA VAL A 89 1.31 -9.50 11.84
C VAL A 89 -0.09 -10.09 11.71
N ASN A 90 -0.26 -10.99 10.75
CA ASN A 90 -1.53 -11.66 10.46
C ASN A 90 -1.48 -13.18 10.60
N THR A 91 -0.34 -13.73 11.04
CA THR A 91 -0.18 -15.15 11.37
C THR A 91 0.64 -15.29 12.66
N PRO A 92 0.42 -16.35 13.46
CA PRO A 92 1.23 -16.59 14.66
C PRO A 92 2.73 -16.74 14.38
N ALA A 93 3.09 -17.31 13.22
CA ALA A 93 4.50 -17.50 12.84
C ALA A 93 5.26 -16.18 12.63
N LYS A 94 4.56 -15.08 12.30
CA LYS A 94 5.16 -13.75 12.14
C LYS A 94 5.31 -12.99 13.47
N LEU A 95 4.89 -13.57 14.61
CA LEU A 95 5.07 -12.98 15.95
C LEU A 95 6.38 -13.37 16.63
N LEU A 96 7.11 -14.34 16.09
CA LEU A 96 8.28 -14.97 16.70
C LEU A 96 9.54 -14.61 15.93
#